data_AF-A0A8T4YAM5-F1
#
_entry.id   AF-A0A8T4YAM5-F1
#
_cell.length_a   1.000
_cell.length_b   1.000
_cell.length_c   1.000
_cell.angle_alpha   90.00
_cell.angle_beta   90.00
_cell.angle_gamma   90.00
#
_symmetry.space_group_name_H-M   'P 1'
#
loop_
_entity.id
_entity.type
_entity.pdbx_description
1 polymer ?
#
loop_
_entity_poly.entity_id
_entity_poly.type
_entity_poly.pdbx_seq_one_letter_code
_entity_poly.pdbx_strand_id
1 'polypeptide(L)'
;MTKSHFISFLMILCLYSAMWTCRGYELTVKASPRTLIVGDDGFDSIQEAINSADIGDIVFVRRGEYYENILVNKSITLIGEDREHTIIDGNMAGNVISIETGNVKISGFTVRNSSLSMGCGVFIERAGNITISNNRIMNTQMGIQMFSCSGNYIYENVICANYIAIQLLYSGGNFIYRNEISKNTDGIDIYYSFSNMIYENTISSNFFGAYIFLYSNDNVFYHNNFEQNNYQVYTERVTNIWFYNNEGNYWSDYKGYDLNADGIGDIPYNVTETDRDHYPLMGAFHVFTVYFKENIDYITIISNSTITNLTFTNVAELKTKTIFFNAVSNDSAGFSRIFIPRDLMENVSTILINDEEVYVSLLNITDEKKICIYLTYPKNCSVKIVYSELLDLYYQLVAEYLNLINKFDNLNGSYSNLLKEYLILNETLIALNVGNDVIREQLYALNETLHALNETLCDLLKSYNELQVEFGETNSAYKEQKQNLESLMYMFAAVTAVLIVMTIYLSKKVHERSVKLSEG
;
A
#
# COMPACT_ATOMS: atom_id res chain seq x y z
N MET A 1 -31.75 27.82 66.76
CA MET A 1 -32.49 27.92 65.48
C MET A 1 -33.76 27.11 65.58
N THR A 2 -34.92 27.70 65.29
CA THR A 2 -36.19 26.96 65.26
C THR A 2 -36.22 26.00 64.07
N LYS A 3 -36.94 24.87 64.15
CA LYS A 3 -37.05 23.87 63.07
C LYS A 3 -37.35 24.50 61.68
N SER A 4 -38.09 25.60 61.66
CA SER A 4 -38.37 26.39 60.45
C SER A 4 -37.11 26.98 59.78
N HIS A 5 -36.14 27.45 60.55
CA HIS A 5 -34.90 28.04 60.01
C HIS A 5 -33.96 26.97 59.46
N PHE A 6 -33.98 25.76 60.03
CA PHE A 6 -33.16 24.64 59.55
C PHE A 6 -33.65 24.10 58.20
N ILE A 7 -34.98 24.04 58.00
CA ILE A 7 -35.58 23.60 56.74
C ILE A 7 -35.35 24.62 55.62
N SER A 8 -35.50 25.92 55.90
CA SER A 8 -35.17 26.98 54.92
C SER A 8 -33.69 26.99 54.56
N PHE A 9 -32.80 26.77 55.52
CA PHE A 9 -31.36 26.65 55.25
C PHE A 9 -31.04 25.42 54.38
N LEU A 10 -31.68 24.27 54.63
CA LEU A 10 -31.50 23.06 53.82
C LEU A 10 -32.04 23.24 52.39
N MET A 11 -33.18 23.90 52.21
CA MET A 11 -33.74 24.21 50.89
C MET A 11 -32.85 25.16 50.09
N ILE A 12 -32.27 26.19 50.74
CA ILE A 12 -31.31 27.10 50.09
C ILE A 12 -30.03 26.35 49.73
N LEU A 13 -29.56 25.42 50.57
CA LEU A 13 -28.39 24.59 50.28
C LEU A 13 -28.65 23.63 49.10
N CYS A 14 -29.85 23.04 49.01
CA CYS A 14 -30.28 22.20 47.89
C CYS A 14 -30.46 23.00 46.59
N LEU A 15 -30.94 24.24 46.67
CA LEU A 15 -31.02 25.14 45.50
C LEU A 15 -29.62 25.58 45.06
N TYR A 16 -28.71 25.87 45.98
CA TYR A 16 -27.31 26.17 45.66
C TYR A 16 -26.56 24.97 45.07
N SER A 17 -26.81 23.74 45.55
CA SER A 17 -26.20 22.53 44.98
C SER A 17 -26.81 22.15 43.63
N ALA A 18 -28.10 22.39 43.41
CA ALA A 18 -28.73 22.27 42.09
C ALA A 18 -28.19 23.32 41.11
N MET A 19 -27.97 24.57 41.56
CA MET A 19 -27.37 25.63 40.74
C MET A 19 -25.87 25.39 40.45
N TRP A 20 -25.14 24.71 41.34
CA TRP A 20 -23.74 24.29 41.12
C TRP A 20 -23.63 23.09 40.17
N THR A 21 -24.57 22.15 40.20
CA THR A 21 -24.59 20.99 39.29
C THR A 21 -25.05 21.35 37.88
N CYS A 22 -25.84 22.42 37.70
CA CYS A 22 -26.22 22.93 36.38
C CYS A 22 -25.20 23.89 35.73
N ARG A 23 -24.12 24.30 36.42
CA ARG A 23 -23.14 25.28 35.91
C ARG A 23 -21.92 24.67 35.20
N GLY A 24 -21.92 23.36 34.97
CA GLY A 24 -20.76 22.63 34.43
C GLY A 24 -21.06 21.65 33.29
N TYR A 25 -22.25 21.68 32.71
CA TYR A 25 -22.51 20.96 31.46
C TYR A 25 -22.76 21.98 30.36
N GLU A 26 -21.68 22.61 29.88
CA GLU A 26 -21.67 23.03 28.48
C GLU A 26 -21.71 21.75 27.66
N LEU A 27 -22.94 21.32 27.32
CA LEU A 27 -23.15 20.46 26.17
C LEU A 27 -22.60 21.23 24.98
N THR A 28 -21.35 20.96 24.61
CA THR A 28 -20.82 21.28 23.29
C THR A 28 -21.62 20.43 22.32
N VAL A 29 -22.77 20.93 21.91
CA VAL A 29 -23.40 20.49 20.68
C VAL A 29 -22.39 20.87 19.62
N LYS A 30 -21.56 19.92 19.17
CA LYS A 30 -20.86 20.06 17.90
C LYS A 30 -21.97 20.19 16.87
N ALA A 31 -22.33 21.42 16.53
CA ALA A 31 -23.10 21.68 15.34
C ALA A 31 -22.32 21.01 14.20
N SER A 32 -22.97 20.12 13.47
CA SER A 32 -22.37 19.58 12.26
C SER A 32 -21.98 20.76 11.36
N PRO A 33 -20.79 20.74 10.75
CA PRO A 33 -20.33 21.85 9.94
C PRO A 33 -21.35 22.13 8.83
N ARG A 34 -21.75 23.39 8.70
CA ARG A 34 -22.66 23.79 7.62
C ARG A 34 -21.87 23.85 6.33
N THR A 35 -22.55 23.62 5.21
CA THR A 35 -22.00 23.83 3.88
C THR A 35 -22.58 25.11 3.29
N LEU A 36 -21.73 26.10 3.05
CA LEU A 36 -22.05 27.33 2.33
C LEU A 36 -21.68 27.11 0.87
N ILE A 37 -22.63 27.34 -0.05
CA ILE A 37 -22.45 27.09 -1.48
C ILE A 37 -22.18 28.42 -2.17
N VAL A 38 -21.10 28.48 -2.96
CA VAL A 38 -20.79 29.60 -3.87
C VAL A 38 -21.17 29.17 -5.29
N GLY A 39 -21.91 30.02 -6.00
CA GLY A 39 -22.60 29.69 -7.26
C GLY A 39 -23.98 29.04 -7.05
N ASP A 40 -24.74 28.84 -8.13
CA ASP A 40 -26.08 28.22 -8.18
C ASP A 40 -27.07 28.71 -7.08
N ASP A 41 -27.52 29.96 -7.17
CA ASP A 41 -28.42 30.62 -6.20
C ASP A 41 -27.86 30.72 -4.76
N GLY A 42 -26.57 30.43 -4.57
CA GLY A 42 -25.82 30.60 -3.32
C GLY A 42 -25.15 31.98 -3.18
N PHE A 43 -23.94 32.00 -2.62
CA PHE A 43 -23.11 33.21 -2.60
C PHE A 43 -22.55 33.50 -4.00
N ASP A 44 -22.50 34.78 -4.38
CA ASP A 44 -21.94 35.21 -5.67
C ASP A 44 -20.39 35.22 -5.67
N SER A 45 -19.78 35.33 -4.48
CA SER A 45 -18.32 35.36 -4.30
C SER A 45 -17.85 34.39 -3.22
N ILE A 46 -16.61 33.93 -3.37
CA ILE A 46 -15.96 33.05 -2.41
C ILE A 46 -15.72 33.80 -1.10
N GLN A 47 -15.26 35.05 -1.18
CA GLN A 47 -14.97 35.83 0.03
C GLN A 47 -16.22 36.08 0.89
N GLU A 48 -17.39 36.33 0.29
CA GLU A 48 -18.63 36.52 1.06
C GLU A 48 -19.06 35.24 1.80
N ALA A 49 -18.88 34.08 1.18
CA ALA A 49 -19.13 32.80 1.85
C ALA A 49 -18.16 32.59 3.02
N ILE A 50 -16.85 32.87 2.85
CA ILE A 50 -15.86 32.80 3.94
C ILE A 50 -16.24 33.77 5.09
N ASN A 51 -16.64 34.99 4.74
CA ASN A 51 -17.07 35.99 5.70
C ASN A 51 -18.31 35.55 6.49
N SER A 52 -19.19 34.76 5.88
CA SER A 52 -20.42 34.24 6.47
C SER A 52 -20.24 32.90 7.21
N ALA A 53 -19.18 32.15 6.91
CA ALA A 53 -18.88 30.87 7.52
C ALA A 53 -18.55 30.99 9.02
N ASP A 54 -18.99 30.01 9.81
CA ASP A 54 -18.54 29.82 11.18
C ASP A 54 -17.29 28.91 11.22
N ILE A 55 -16.60 28.89 12.37
CA ILE A 55 -15.44 28.00 12.55
C ILE A 55 -15.87 26.54 12.36
N GLY A 56 -15.17 25.84 11.49
CA GLY A 56 -15.40 24.45 11.13
C GLY A 56 -16.32 24.26 9.93
N ASP A 57 -17.00 25.30 9.43
CA ASP A 57 -17.89 25.19 8.28
C ASP A 57 -17.11 24.83 6.99
N ILE A 58 -17.87 24.33 6.01
CA ILE A 58 -17.40 24.01 4.66
C ILE A 58 -17.88 25.11 3.72
N VAL A 59 -16.98 25.68 2.94
CA VAL A 59 -17.32 26.52 1.78
C VAL A 59 -17.11 25.66 0.54
N PHE A 60 -18.21 25.30 -0.13
CA PHE A 60 -18.21 24.52 -1.36
C PHE A 60 -18.45 25.43 -2.56
N VAL A 61 -17.50 25.44 -3.50
CA VAL A 61 -17.50 26.35 -4.64
C VAL A 61 -17.82 25.57 -5.91
N ARG A 62 -18.91 25.94 -6.57
CA ARG A 62 -19.29 25.37 -7.86
C ARG A 62 -18.30 25.75 -8.94
N ARG A 63 -18.19 24.92 -9.98
CA ARG A 63 -17.39 25.23 -11.18
C ARG A 63 -17.73 26.62 -11.71
N GLY A 64 -16.71 27.33 -12.15
CA GLY A 64 -16.80 28.74 -12.51
C GLY A 64 -15.45 29.41 -12.42
N GLU A 65 -15.38 30.64 -12.89
CA GLU A 65 -14.19 31.48 -12.81
C GLU A 65 -14.48 32.68 -11.90
N TYR A 66 -13.75 32.74 -10.79
CA TYR A 66 -13.92 33.72 -9.73
C TYR A 66 -12.69 34.64 -9.72
N TYR A 67 -12.90 35.89 -10.12
CA TYR A 67 -11.85 36.93 -10.12
C TYR A 67 -11.75 37.55 -8.73
N GLU A 68 -10.96 36.93 -7.85
CA GLU A 68 -10.88 37.29 -6.44
C GLU A 68 -9.47 37.13 -5.88
N ASN A 69 -9.15 37.96 -4.88
CA ASN A 69 -8.03 37.75 -3.98
C ASN A 69 -8.61 37.45 -2.59
N ILE A 70 -8.61 36.18 -2.20
CA ILE A 70 -9.34 35.72 -1.01
C ILE A 70 -8.45 35.69 0.24
N LEU A 71 -9.05 36.07 1.37
CA LEU A 71 -8.46 36.00 2.70
C LEU A 71 -9.20 34.96 3.54
N VAL A 72 -8.48 33.91 3.93
CA VAL A 72 -8.96 32.86 4.84
C VAL A 72 -8.43 33.14 6.24
N ASN A 73 -9.28 33.76 7.06
CA ASN A 73 -8.98 34.13 8.44
C ASN A 73 -9.80 33.34 9.48
N LYS A 74 -10.55 32.31 9.04
CA LYS A 74 -11.29 31.36 9.89
C LYS A 74 -10.88 29.93 9.57
N SER A 75 -10.87 29.06 10.57
CA SER A 75 -10.62 27.63 10.37
C SER A 75 -11.80 26.99 9.65
N ILE A 76 -11.69 26.81 8.34
CA ILE A 76 -12.75 26.30 7.45
C ILE A 76 -12.19 25.25 6.49
N THR A 77 -13.09 24.52 5.82
CA THR A 77 -12.75 23.68 4.67
C THR A 77 -13.27 24.36 3.40
N LEU A 78 -12.39 24.71 2.47
CA LEU A 78 -12.71 25.31 1.18
C LEU A 78 -12.52 24.26 0.07
N ILE A 79 -13.60 23.89 -0.62
CA ILE A 79 -13.61 22.80 -1.61
C ILE A 79 -14.16 23.32 -2.93
N GLY A 80 -13.39 23.17 -4.00
CA GLY A 80 -13.86 23.37 -5.37
C GLY A 80 -14.47 22.08 -5.92
N GLU A 81 -15.56 22.23 -6.67
CA GLU A 81 -16.30 21.11 -7.26
C GLU A 81 -15.44 20.27 -8.22
N ASP A 82 -14.56 20.94 -8.97
CA ASP A 82 -13.71 20.32 -9.97
C ASP A 82 -12.43 21.15 -10.14
N ARG A 83 -11.26 20.53 -9.89
CA ARG A 83 -9.94 21.17 -9.99
C ARG A 83 -9.70 21.80 -11.35
N GLU A 84 -10.20 21.22 -12.44
CA GLU A 84 -9.94 21.71 -13.78
C GLU A 84 -10.87 22.86 -14.20
N HIS A 85 -12.01 23.05 -13.50
CA HIS A 85 -13.05 24.02 -13.89
C HIS A 85 -13.52 24.95 -12.77
N THR A 86 -13.00 24.84 -11.55
CA THR A 86 -13.26 25.76 -10.44
C THR A 86 -12.03 26.63 -10.24
N ILE A 87 -12.06 27.84 -10.82
CA ILE A 87 -10.89 28.69 -10.99
C ILE A 87 -10.98 29.89 -10.05
N ILE A 88 -9.95 30.11 -9.25
CA ILE A 88 -9.71 31.37 -8.54
C ILE A 88 -8.60 32.11 -9.29
N ASP A 89 -8.96 33.21 -9.93
CA ASP A 89 -8.07 34.03 -10.73
C ASP A 89 -7.75 35.33 -9.99
N GLY A 90 -6.47 35.53 -9.65
CA GLY A 90 -6.03 36.73 -8.94
C GLY A 90 -6.00 38.00 -9.78
N ASN A 91 -6.36 37.92 -11.07
CA ASN A 91 -6.40 39.04 -12.00
C ASN A 91 -5.11 39.87 -12.02
N MET A 92 -3.97 39.18 -11.91
CA MET A 92 -2.61 39.75 -11.85
C MET A 92 -2.37 40.70 -10.66
N ALA A 93 -3.13 40.55 -9.58
CA ALA A 93 -3.04 41.37 -8.38
C ALA A 93 -2.85 40.50 -7.12
N GLY A 94 -2.10 41.04 -6.14
CA GLY A 94 -1.92 40.45 -4.82
C GLY A 94 -1.51 38.96 -4.78
N ASN A 95 -1.82 38.33 -3.65
CA ASN A 95 -1.89 36.88 -3.54
C ASN A 95 -3.29 36.44 -3.94
N VAL A 96 -3.43 35.30 -4.61
CA VAL A 96 -4.75 34.77 -4.97
C VAL A 96 -5.47 34.26 -3.73
N ILE A 97 -4.77 33.51 -2.88
CA ILE A 97 -5.27 33.03 -1.58
C ILE A 97 -4.26 33.40 -0.50
N SER A 98 -4.73 34.09 0.55
CA SER A 98 -3.97 34.35 1.77
C SER A 98 -4.59 33.61 2.96
N ILE A 99 -3.77 32.86 3.71
CA ILE A 99 -4.18 32.09 4.89
C ILE A 99 -3.45 32.63 6.12
N GLU A 100 -4.22 33.14 7.08
CA GLU A 100 -3.70 33.80 8.29
C GLU A 100 -4.09 33.06 9.59
N THR A 101 -4.69 31.86 9.46
CA THR A 101 -5.14 31.05 10.60
C THR A 101 -4.89 29.57 10.36
N GLY A 102 -4.81 28.78 11.44
CA GLY A 102 -4.61 27.34 11.39
C GLY A 102 -5.88 26.54 11.11
N ASN A 103 -5.72 25.23 10.92
CA ASN A 103 -6.81 24.27 10.69
C ASN A 103 -7.67 24.60 9.46
N VAL A 104 -7.02 24.95 8.35
CA VAL A 104 -7.67 25.24 7.06
C VAL A 104 -7.37 24.11 6.09
N LYS A 105 -8.36 23.71 5.30
CA LYS A 105 -8.19 22.77 4.20
C LYS A 105 -8.65 23.41 2.90
N ILE A 106 -7.84 23.33 1.85
CA ILE A 106 -8.16 23.86 0.52
C ILE A 106 -7.90 22.78 -0.53
N SER A 107 -8.92 22.42 -1.29
CA SER A 107 -8.81 21.43 -2.37
C SER A 107 -9.76 21.66 -3.54
N GLY A 108 -9.41 21.11 -4.71
CA GLY A 108 -10.30 21.10 -5.87
C GLY A 108 -10.34 22.40 -6.67
N PHE A 109 -9.30 23.23 -6.61
CA PHE A 109 -9.22 24.49 -7.35
C PHE A 109 -8.11 24.51 -8.39
N THR A 110 -8.33 25.26 -9.48
CA THR A 110 -7.25 25.91 -10.20
C THR A 110 -7.03 27.31 -9.61
N VAL A 111 -5.80 27.63 -9.21
CA VAL A 111 -5.39 28.93 -8.65
C VAL A 111 -4.37 29.56 -9.58
N ARG A 112 -4.64 30.76 -10.10
CA ARG A 112 -3.77 31.37 -11.12
C ARG A 112 -3.69 32.88 -11.10
N ASN A 113 -2.70 33.40 -11.83
CA ASN A 113 -2.55 34.81 -12.17
C ASN A 113 -2.43 35.72 -10.94
N SER A 114 -1.48 35.43 -10.05
CA SER A 114 -1.12 36.33 -8.95
C SER A 114 -0.39 37.59 -9.47
N SER A 115 -0.10 38.53 -8.57
CA SER A 115 0.79 39.67 -8.90
C SER A 115 2.16 39.20 -9.41
N LEU A 116 2.64 39.82 -10.49
CA LEU A 116 3.94 39.54 -11.10
C LEU A 116 5.16 39.94 -10.25
N SER A 117 4.99 40.73 -9.18
CA SER A 117 6.11 41.19 -8.35
C SER A 117 6.43 40.24 -7.21
N MET A 118 5.44 39.98 -6.35
CA MET A 118 5.55 39.18 -5.13
C MET A 118 4.27 38.39 -4.84
N GLY A 119 3.42 38.18 -5.84
CA GLY A 119 2.12 37.54 -5.64
C GLY A 119 2.24 36.02 -5.52
N CYS A 120 1.62 35.46 -4.50
CA CYS A 120 1.49 34.01 -4.34
C CYS A 120 0.20 33.48 -4.97
N GLY A 121 0.19 32.24 -5.46
CA GLY A 121 -1.03 31.48 -5.62
C GLY A 121 -1.68 31.24 -4.26
N VAL A 122 -0.92 30.62 -3.35
CA VAL A 122 -1.31 30.42 -1.95
C VAL A 122 -0.21 30.95 -1.04
N PHE A 123 -0.52 31.95 -0.23
CA PHE A 123 0.34 32.47 0.81
C PHE A 123 -0.15 32.01 2.19
N ILE A 124 0.74 31.38 2.96
CA ILE A 124 0.47 30.90 4.31
C ILE A 124 1.41 31.63 5.26
N GLU A 125 0.84 32.40 6.18
CA GLU A 125 1.62 33.15 7.17
C GLU A 125 1.32 32.68 8.59
N ARG A 126 2.37 32.29 9.33
CA ARG A 126 2.33 32.01 10.78
C ARG A 126 1.20 31.05 11.19
N ALA A 127 0.93 30.05 10.34
CA ALA A 127 -0.15 29.10 10.53
C ALA A 127 0.35 27.65 10.54
N GLY A 128 -0.44 26.78 11.15
CA GLY A 128 -0.18 25.34 11.26
C GLY A 128 -1.44 24.52 11.08
N ASN A 129 -1.27 23.22 10.81
CA ASN A 129 -2.34 22.31 10.43
C ASN A 129 -3.14 22.80 9.20
N ILE A 130 -2.41 23.31 8.21
CA ILE A 130 -2.96 23.64 6.89
C ILE A 130 -2.85 22.43 5.98
N THR A 131 -3.90 22.15 5.23
CA THR A 131 -3.90 21.15 4.16
C THR A 131 -4.19 21.82 2.83
N ILE A 132 -3.24 21.77 1.90
CA ILE A 132 -3.44 22.17 0.51
C ILE A 132 -3.32 20.91 -0.34
N SER A 133 -4.41 20.45 -0.93
CA SER A 133 -4.40 19.22 -1.71
C SER A 133 -5.29 19.18 -2.93
N ASN A 134 -4.93 18.40 -3.95
CA ASN A 134 -5.69 18.29 -5.18
C ASN A 134 -6.03 19.66 -5.83
N ASN A 135 -5.05 20.57 -5.87
CA ASN A 135 -5.17 21.85 -6.56
C ASN A 135 -4.21 21.93 -7.75
N ARG A 136 -4.54 22.76 -8.73
CA ARG A 136 -3.67 23.14 -9.85
C ARG A 136 -3.24 24.59 -9.67
N ILE A 137 -1.95 24.85 -9.52
CA ILE A 137 -1.43 26.20 -9.22
C ILE A 137 -0.47 26.63 -10.33
N MET A 138 -0.78 27.74 -11.02
CA MET A 138 -0.03 28.16 -12.20
C MET A 138 0.01 29.66 -12.45
N ASN A 139 1.00 30.10 -13.22
CA ASN A 139 1.15 31.50 -13.63
C ASN A 139 1.20 32.45 -12.43
N THR A 140 1.99 32.10 -11.42
CA THR A 140 2.21 32.91 -10.21
C THR A 140 3.70 33.16 -10.00
N GLN A 141 4.04 34.20 -9.24
CA GLN A 141 5.42 34.42 -8.81
C GLN A 141 5.86 33.31 -7.83
N MET A 142 5.06 33.06 -6.79
CA MET A 142 5.23 31.90 -5.92
C MET A 142 3.96 31.05 -5.96
N GLY A 143 4.05 29.76 -6.31
CA GLY A 143 2.89 28.87 -6.32
C GLY A 143 2.29 28.74 -4.92
N ILE A 144 3.06 28.17 -4.00
CA ILE A 144 2.74 28.10 -2.57
C ILE A 144 3.92 28.67 -1.80
N GLN A 145 3.70 29.68 -0.96
CA GLN A 145 4.70 30.20 -0.03
C GLN A 145 4.25 29.98 1.41
N MET A 146 5.12 29.35 2.20
CA MET A 146 4.96 29.17 3.64
C MET A 146 5.97 30.06 4.38
N PHE A 147 5.46 31.01 5.17
CA PHE A 147 6.26 31.93 5.95
C PHE A 147 6.05 31.71 7.45
N SER A 148 7.11 31.29 8.16
CA SER A 148 7.08 31.00 9.60
C SER A 148 6.01 29.95 9.98
N CYS A 149 5.90 28.88 9.20
CA CYS A 149 4.85 27.88 9.31
C CYS A 149 5.38 26.49 9.74
N SER A 150 4.55 25.71 10.42
CA SER A 150 4.91 24.34 10.83
C SER A 150 3.71 23.39 10.88
N GLY A 151 3.98 22.09 10.69
CA GLY A 151 2.94 21.05 10.79
C GLY A 151 1.88 21.14 9.69
N ASN A 152 2.28 21.47 8.45
CA ASN A 152 1.37 21.58 7.31
C ASN A 152 1.54 20.43 6.32
N TYR A 153 0.50 20.19 5.52
CA TYR A 153 0.40 19.11 4.55
C TYR A 153 0.11 19.68 3.16
N ILE A 154 1.07 19.55 2.25
CA ILE A 154 0.95 19.97 0.85
C ILE A 154 1.06 18.73 -0.03
N TYR A 155 -0.06 18.24 -0.57
CA TYR A 155 -0.03 16.97 -1.31
C TYR A 155 -0.99 16.84 -2.47
N GLU A 156 -0.67 15.99 -3.45
CA GLU A 156 -1.50 15.74 -4.63
C GLU A 156 -1.83 17.01 -5.43
N ASN A 157 -0.98 18.04 -5.38
CA ASN A 157 -1.14 19.25 -6.19
C ASN A 157 -0.35 19.17 -7.49
N VAL A 158 -0.84 19.85 -8.52
CA VAL A 158 -0.12 20.09 -9.79
C VAL A 158 0.34 21.54 -9.81
N ILE A 159 1.63 21.80 -9.64
CA ILE A 159 2.19 23.15 -9.49
C ILE A 159 3.14 23.40 -10.66
N CYS A 160 2.69 24.24 -11.60
CA CYS A 160 3.41 24.42 -12.86
C CYS A 160 3.41 25.82 -13.42
N ALA A 161 4.43 26.16 -14.22
CA ALA A 161 4.57 27.47 -14.86
C ALA A 161 4.56 28.65 -13.86
N ASN A 162 5.24 28.48 -12.73
CA ASN A 162 5.47 29.55 -11.75
C ASN A 162 6.95 29.95 -11.75
N TYR A 163 7.27 31.11 -11.17
CA TYR A 163 8.68 31.43 -10.93
C TYR A 163 9.26 30.47 -9.87
N ILE A 164 8.65 30.42 -8.68
CA ILE A 164 8.92 29.39 -7.66
C ILE A 164 7.66 28.56 -7.44
N ALA A 165 7.75 27.23 -7.45
CA ALA A 165 6.59 26.36 -7.25
C ALA A 165 6.18 26.31 -5.76
N ILE A 166 7.09 25.86 -4.89
CA ILE A 166 6.88 25.83 -3.44
C ILE A 166 8.05 26.51 -2.75
N GLN A 167 7.77 27.50 -1.91
CA GLN A 167 8.78 28.18 -1.09
C GLN A 167 8.53 27.96 0.41
N LEU A 168 9.56 27.49 1.11
CA LEU A 168 9.65 27.41 2.56
C LEU A 168 10.55 28.52 3.08
N LEU A 169 9.99 29.44 3.87
CA LEU A 169 10.74 30.54 4.47
C LEU A 169 10.52 30.55 5.99
N TYR A 170 11.59 30.37 6.76
CA TYR A 170 11.55 30.22 8.23
C TYR A 170 10.58 29.14 8.73
N SER A 171 10.39 28.07 7.96
CA SER A 171 9.34 27.07 8.17
C SER A 171 9.94 25.69 8.47
N GLY A 172 9.29 24.90 9.33
CA GLY A 172 9.83 23.60 9.71
C GLY A 172 8.77 22.58 10.12
N GLY A 173 9.09 21.29 10.00
CA GLY A 173 8.15 20.22 10.33
C GLY A 173 6.94 20.15 9.40
N ASN A 174 7.09 20.51 8.13
CA ASN A 174 6.03 20.40 7.11
C ASN A 174 6.20 19.14 6.26
N PHE A 175 5.10 18.65 5.70
CA PHE A 175 5.05 17.47 4.84
C PHE A 175 4.62 17.88 3.43
N ILE A 176 5.51 17.68 2.46
CA ILE A 176 5.28 18.00 1.04
C ILE A 176 5.40 16.70 0.26
N TYR A 177 4.29 16.14 -0.21
CA TYR A 177 4.33 14.81 -0.83
C TYR A 177 3.35 14.60 -1.97
N ARG A 178 3.67 13.70 -2.90
CA ARG A 178 2.79 13.37 -4.05
C ARG A 178 2.38 14.57 -4.89
N ASN A 179 3.20 15.61 -4.97
CA ASN A 179 2.96 16.74 -5.86
C ASN A 179 3.64 16.52 -7.21
N GLU A 180 3.01 17.02 -8.27
CA GLU A 180 3.62 17.19 -9.59
C GLU A 180 4.11 18.63 -9.73
N ILE A 181 5.43 18.82 -9.70
CA ILE A 181 6.07 20.13 -9.70
C ILE A 181 6.87 20.28 -10.99
N SER A 182 6.34 21.04 -11.94
CA SER A 182 6.94 21.10 -13.28
C SER A 182 6.95 22.45 -13.97
N LYS A 183 7.96 22.69 -14.80
CA LYS A 183 8.08 23.91 -15.64
C LYS A 183 8.13 25.20 -14.81
N ASN A 184 8.75 25.15 -13.62
CA ASN A 184 9.01 26.34 -12.80
C ASN A 184 10.49 26.76 -12.96
N THR A 185 10.83 27.97 -12.51
CA THR A 185 12.26 28.31 -12.34
C THR A 185 12.81 27.46 -11.20
N ASP A 186 12.19 27.57 -10.02
CA ASP A 186 12.56 26.76 -8.86
C ASP A 186 11.40 25.82 -8.51
N GLY A 187 11.67 24.51 -8.45
CA GLY A 187 10.67 23.51 -8.06
C GLY A 187 10.34 23.63 -6.58
N ILE A 188 11.30 23.28 -5.72
CA ILE A 188 11.20 23.43 -4.27
C ILE A 188 12.31 24.36 -3.80
N ASP A 189 11.92 25.45 -3.15
CA ASP A 189 12.83 26.49 -2.68
C ASP A 189 12.79 26.59 -1.14
N ILE A 190 13.95 26.52 -0.50
CA ILE A 190 14.06 26.38 0.96
C ILE A 190 15.07 27.37 1.54
N TYR A 191 14.58 28.27 2.40
CA TYR A 191 15.35 29.31 3.08
C TYR A 191 15.09 29.33 4.59
N TYR A 192 16.17 29.30 5.39
CA TYR A 192 16.14 29.27 6.85
C TYR A 192 15.13 28.26 7.43
N SER A 193 14.96 27.13 6.76
CA SER A 193 13.88 26.18 7.01
C SER A 193 14.45 24.78 7.26
N PHE A 194 13.89 24.05 8.23
CA PHE A 194 14.50 22.83 8.77
C PHE A 194 13.48 21.75 9.09
N SER A 195 13.91 20.49 9.10
CA SER A 195 13.08 19.35 9.51
C SER A 195 11.79 19.20 8.71
N ASN A 196 11.78 19.61 7.43
CA ASN A 196 10.66 19.34 6.52
C ASN A 196 10.85 17.96 5.87
N MET A 197 9.74 17.27 5.58
CA MET A 197 9.72 16.00 4.87
C MET A 197 9.16 16.20 3.47
N ILE A 198 10.00 15.96 2.46
CA ILE A 198 9.68 16.12 1.05
C ILE A 198 9.77 14.73 0.41
N TYR A 199 8.65 14.11 0.04
CA TYR A 199 8.69 12.73 -0.43
C TYR A 199 7.63 12.38 -1.47
N GLU A 200 7.89 11.38 -2.31
CA GLU A 200 6.91 10.93 -3.32
C GLU A 200 6.49 12.01 -4.33
N ASN A 201 7.26 13.11 -4.47
CA ASN A 201 6.95 14.15 -5.44
C ASN A 201 7.60 13.84 -6.80
N THR A 202 6.93 14.22 -7.88
CA THR A 202 7.54 14.27 -9.21
C THR A 202 7.98 15.70 -9.49
N ILE A 203 9.29 15.93 -9.51
CA ILE A 203 9.92 17.25 -9.65
C ILE A 203 10.64 17.27 -11.00
N SER A 204 9.99 17.83 -12.01
CA SER A 204 10.44 17.66 -13.39
C SER A 204 10.44 18.91 -14.25
N SER A 205 11.37 19.00 -15.20
CA SER A 205 11.44 20.13 -16.15
C SER A 205 11.50 21.51 -15.48
N ASN A 206 12.07 21.63 -14.29
CA ASN A 206 12.33 22.92 -13.64
C ASN A 206 13.76 23.39 -13.96
N PHE A 207 14.05 24.68 -13.79
CA PHE A 207 15.44 25.13 -13.92
C PHE A 207 16.28 24.58 -12.76
N PHE A 208 15.82 24.73 -11.51
CA PHE A 208 16.29 24.00 -10.35
C PHE A 208 15.20 23.07 -9.84
N GLY A 209 15.48 21.77 -9.70
CA GLY A 209 14.53 20.83 -9.09
C GLY A 209 14.30 21.18 -7.61
N ALA A 210 15.39 21.33 -6.87
CA ALA A 210 15.39 21.95 -5.55
C ALA A 210 16.49 23.03 -5.44
N TYR A 211 16.15 24.16 -4.81
CA TYR A 211 17.05 25.25 -4.48
C TYR A 211 17.08 25.41 -2.96
N ILE A 212 18.21 25.11 -2.32
CA ILE A 212 18.30 25.04 -0.84
C ILE A 212 19.43 25.93 -0.35
N PHE A 213 19.10 26.95 0.44
CA PHE A 213 20.07 27.98 0.84
C PHE A 213 19.88 28.46 2.28
N LEU A 214 20.86 29.22 2.78
CA LEU A 214 20.81 29.97 4.04
C LEU A 214 20.39 29.12 5.26
N TYR A 215 21.28 28.24 5.72
CA TYR A 215 21.11 27.46 6.95
C TYR A 215 19.86 26.54 6.96
N SER A 216 19.40 26.12 5.79
CA SER A 216 18.28 25.17 5.63
C SER A 216 18.76 23.72 5.72
N ASN A 217 18.95 23.25 6.95
CA ASN A 217 19.48 21.92 7.25
C ASN A 217 18.40 20.95 7.72
N ASP A 218 18.75 19.66 7.79
CA ASP A 218 17.93 18.60 8.39
C ASP A 218 16.57 18.39 7.71
N ASN A 219 16.40 18.81 6.45
CA ASN A 219 15.26 18.43 5.64
C ASN A 219 15.48 17.03 5.06
N VAL A 220 14.41 16.25 4.92
CA VAL A 220 14.46 14.85 4.50
C VAL A 220 13.78 14.71 3.14
N PHE A 221 14.53 14.25 2.14
CA PHE A 221 14.07 13.99 0.79
C PHE A 221 14.16 12.49 0.49
N TYR A 222 13.05 11.82 0.17
CA TYR A 222 13.08 10.42 -0.24
C TYR A 222 11.92 10.10 -1.19
N HIS A 223 12.08 9.10 -2.05
CA HIS A 223 11.08 8.67 -3.03
C HIS A 223 10.61 9.78 -3.99
N ASN A 224 11.37 10.87 -4.14
CA ASN A 224 11.07 11.89 -5.14
C ASN A 224 11.68 11.49 -6.48
N ASN A 225 11.02 11.89 -7.57
CA ASN A 225 11.52 11.76 -8.93
C ASN A 225 12.10 13.10 -9.39
N PHE A 226 13.42 13.23 -9.43
CA PHE A 226 14.12 14.38 -9.99
C PHE A 226 14.42 14.14 -11.48
N GLU A 227 13.57 14.68 -12.33
CA GLU A 227 13.51 14.32 -13.75
C GLU A 227 13.69 15.51 -14.69
N GLN A 228 14.70 15.49 -15.54
CA GLN A 228 14.85 16.49 -16.60
C GLN A 228 14.88 17.95 -16.11
N ASN A 229 15.33 18.19 -14.87
CA ASN A 229 15.62 19.54 -14.40
C ASN A 229 16.97 19.99 -14.99
N ASN A 230 17.17 21.29 -15.21
CA ASN A 230 18.49 21.76 -15.68
C ASN A 230 19.57 21.49 -14.62
N TYR A 231 19.20 21.65 -13.34
CA TYR A 231 19.95 21.21 -12.18
C TYR A 231 18.99 20.44 -11.26
N GLN A 232 19.31 19.19 -10.90
CA GLN A 232 18.44 18.42 -10.01
C GLN A 232 18.30 19.11 -8.65
N VAL A 233 19.44 19.51 -8.07
CA VAL A 233 19.51 20.23 -6.81
C VAL A 233 20.62 21.27 -6.91
N TYR A 234 20.37 22.46 -6.36
CA TYR A 234 21.38 23.45 -6.08
C TYR A 234 21.35 23.79 -4.59
N THR A 235 22.52 23.73 -3.96
CA THR A 235 22.68 23.94 -2.53
C THR A 235 24.04 24.56 -2.22
N GLU A 236 24.09 25.45 -1.22
CA GLU A 236 25.34 26.00 -0.70
C GLU A 236 25.37 25.94 0.83
N ARG A 237 26.40 25.27 1.37
CA ARG A 237 26.71 25.23 2.82
C ARG A 237 25.53 24.78 3.71
N VAL A 238 24.76 23.80 3.23
CA VAL A 238 23.73 23.12 4.03
C VAL A 238 23.92 21.60 3.95
N THR A 239 23.39 20.91 4.95
CA THR A 239 23.39 19.45 5.05
C THR A 239 21.95 18.97 5.20
N ASN A 240 21.49 18.13 4.28
CA ASN A 240 20.15 17.53 4.30
C ASN A 240 20.26 16.01 4.25
N ILE A 241 19.13 15.33 4.38
CA ILE A 241 19.05 13.87 4.37
C ILE A 241 18.31 13.47 3.09
N TRP A 242 18.94 12.64 2.27
CA TRP A 242 18.43 12.28 0.94
C TRP A 242 17.87 10.87 0.85
N PHE A 243 17.51 10.28 2.00
CA PHE A 243 16.91 8.96 2.09
C PHE A 243 16.10 8.80 3.38
N TYR A 244 15.23 7.79 3.41
CA TYR A 244 14.55 7.34 4.61
C TYR A 244 14.42 5.82 4.57
N ASN A 245 14.70 5.13 5.69
CA ASN A 245 14.66 3.66 5.78
C ASN A 245 15.43 2.94 4.65
N ASN A 246 16.64 3.41 4.34
CA ASN A 246 17.51 2.88 3.28
C ASN A 246 16.92 2.95 1.86
N GLU A 247 15.98 3.87 1.60
CA GLU A 247 15.48 4.18 0.26
C GLU A 247 15.60 5.68 0.01
N GLY A 248 16.23 6.05 -1.11
CA GLY A 248 16.56 7.42 -1.50
C GLY A 248 15.60 7.98 -2.53
N ASN A 249 16.11 8.83 -3.42
CA ASN A 249 15.37 9.47 -4.50
C ASN A 249 15.74 8.86 -5.86
N TYR A 250 14.86 9.03 -6.84
CA TYR A 250 15.20 8.76 -8.23
C TYR A 250 15.82 10.00 -8.87
N TRP A 251 16.93 9.80 -9.56
CA TRP A 251 17.66 10.86 -10.25
C TRP A 251 17.83 10.48 -11.71
N SER A 252 17.23 11.24 -12.62
CA SER A 252 17.26 10.94 -14.06
C SER A 252 18.67 10.97 -14.69
N ASP A 253 19.65 11.56 -14.00
CA ASP A 253 21.06 11.62 -14.38
C ASP A 253 21.94 10.62 -13.60
N TYR A 254 21.36 9.78 -12.74
CA TYR A 254 22.10 8.72 -12.04
C TYR A 254 22.58 7.64 -13.01
N LYS A 255 23.84 7.22 -12.84
CA LYS A 255 24.56 6.27 -13.71
C LYS A 255 25.21 5.13 -12.94
N GLY A 256 24.76 4.89 -11.71
CA GLY A 256 25.23 3.75 -10.93
C GLY A 256 24.66 2.43 -11.45
N TYR A 257 24.86 1.38 -10.66
CA TYR A 257 24.44 0.03 -10.97
C TYR A 257 23.79 -0.61 -9.75
N ASP A 258 23.03 -1.67 -9.99
CA ASP A 258 22.32 -2.47 -9.00
C ASP A 258 22.73 -3.94 -9.23
N LEU A 259 23.77 -4.39 -8.53
CA LEU A 259 24.33 -5.73 -8.65
C LEU A 259 23.54 -6.77 -7.85
N ASN A 260 22.86 -6.33 -6.79
CA ASN A 260 22.07 -7.22 -5.93
C ASN A 260 20.61 -7.39 -6.42
N ALA A 261 20.21 -6.64 -7.46
CA ALA A 261 18.90 -6.64 -8.07
C ALA A 261 17.78 -6.34 -7.07
N ASP A 262 17.99 -5.34 -6.22
CA ASP A 262 16.97 -4.89 -5.27
C ASP A 262 16.28 -3.59 -5.71
N GLY A 263 16.72 -2.92 -6.77
CA GLY A 263 16.15 -1.67 -7.29
C GLY A 263 16.70 -0.39 -6.66
N ILE A 264 17.70 -0.51 -5.77
CA ILE A 264 18.49 0.57 -5.19
C ILE A 264 19.90 0.50 -5.78
N GLY A 265 20.48 1.65 -6.07
CA GLY A 265 21.83 1.74 -6.60
C GLY A 265 22.90 1.50 -5.54
N ASP A 266 23.90 0.68 -5.87
CA ASP A 266 25.02 0.30 -4.98
C ASP A 266 26.05 1.43 -4.80
N ILE A 267 25.96 2.49 -5.59
CA ILE A 267 26.83 3.68 -5.51
C ILE A 267 25.99 4.89 -5.11
N PRO A 268 26.38 5.66 -4.08
CA PRO A 268 25.69 6.90 -3.72
C PRO A 268 25.61 7.91 -4.86
N TYR A 269 24.50 8.64 -4.96
CA TYR A 269 24.38 9.83 -5.81
C TYR A 269 24.90 11.05 -5.07
N ASN A 270 25.87 11.76 -5.67
CA ASN A 270 26.43 12.97 -5.08
C ASN A 270 25.51 14.17 -5.39
N VAL A 271 24.81 14.67 -4.38
CA VAL A 271 24.03 15.91 -4.48
C VAL A 271 24.96 17.12 -4.49
N THR A 272 25.99 17.08 -3.64
CA THR A 272 27.15 17.97 -3.67
C THR A 272 28.43 17.15 -3.48
N GLU A 273 29.58 17.83 -3.35
CA GLU A 273 30.82 17.16 -3.00
C GLU A 273 30.76 16.46 -1.62
N THR A 274 29.98 17.00 -0.68
CA THR A 274 29.91 16.56 0.72
C THR A 274 28.56 15.98 1.14
N ASP A 275 27.50 16.17 0.35
CA ASP A 275 26.14 15.69 0.63
C ASP A 275 25.68 14.70 -0.44
N ARG A 276 25.08 13.59 -0.02
CA ARG A 276 24.86 12.42 -0.87
C ARG A 276 23.59 11.68 -0.52
N ASP A 277 22.90 11.24 -1.55
CA ASP A 277 21.91 10.16 -1.45
C ASP A 277 22.65 8.83 -1.46
N HIS A 278 22.56 8.10 -0.34
CA HIS A 278 23.25 6.82 -0.16
C HIS A 278 22.46 5.64 -0.74
N TYR A 279 21.19 5.84 -1.09
CA TYR A 279 20.28 4.79 -1.55
C TYR A 279 19.50 5.24 -2.79
N PRO A 280 20.17 5.76 -3.83
CA PRO A 280 19.48 6.27 -5.02
C PRO A 280 18.65 5.17 -5.67
N LEU A 281 17.44 5.49 -6.10
CA LEU A 281 16.55 4.53 -6.74
C LEU A 281 17.01 4.30 -8.20
N MET A 282 16.98 3.04 -8.65
CA MET A 282 17.35 2.69 -10.04
C MET A 282 16.29 3.07 -11.07
N GLY A 283 15.10 3.44 -10.63
CA GLY A 283 13.94 3.75 -11.47
C GLY A 283 13.03 4.76 -10.81
N ALA A 284 12.12 5.35 -11.58
CA ALA A 284 11.15 6.32 -11.09
C ALA A 284 10.20 5.65 -10.09
N PHE A 285 9.87 6.40 -9.04
CA PHE A 285 8.95 6.00 -7.98
C PHE A 285 7.52 6.39 -8.34
N HIS A 286 6.61 5.41 -8.31
CA HIS A 286 5.21 5.59 -8.66
C HIS A 286 4.31 5.11 -7.53
N VAL A 287 3.28 5.90 -7.21
CA VAL A 287 2.24 5.55 -6.24
C VAL A 287 0.92 5.41 -6.97
N PHE A 288 0.25 4.28 -6.78
CA PHE A 288 -1.06 4.01 -7.35
C PHE A 288 -2.09 3.80 -6.24
N THR A 289 -3.10 4.66 -6.23
CA THR A 289 -4.22 4.59 -5.28
C THR A 289 -5.15 3.45 -5.67
N VAL A 290 -5.48 2.60 -4.69
CA VAL A 290 -6.42 1.48 -4.83
C VAL A 290 -7.51 1.61 -3.79
N TYR A 291 -8.77 1.44 -4.21
CA TYR A 291 -9.93 1.43 -3.33
C TYR A 291 -10.38 0.00 -3.06
N PHE A 292 -10.31 -0.44 -1.82
CA PHE A 292 -10.68 -1.81 -1.43
C PHE A 292 -11.33 -1.83 -0.05
N LYS A 293 -12.49 -2.48 0.08
CA LYS A 293 -13.25 -2.62 1.34
C LYS A 293 -13.46 -1.28 2.09
N GLU A 294 -13.86 -0.22 1.37
CA GLU A 294 -14.04 1.14 1.91
C GLU A 294 -12.76 1.83 2.40
N ASN A 295 -11.60 1.19 2.26
CA ASN A 295 -10.30 1.77 2.56
C ASN A 295 -9.58 2.20 1.28
N ILE A 296 -8.65 3.14 1.46
CA ILE A 296 -7.70 3.57 0.44
C ILE A 296 -6.36 2.94 0.77
N ASP A 297 -5.84 2.14 -0.15
CA ASP A 297 -4.50 1.55 -0.11
C ASP A 297 -3.65 2.07 -1.26
N TYR A 298 -2.35 1.82 -1.19
CA TYR A 298 -1.38 2.25 -2.20
C TYR A 298 -0.51 1.09 -2.65
N ILE A 299 -0.42 0.89 -3.96
CA ILE A 299 0.62 0.06 -4.58
C ILE A 299 1.74 0.99 -5.02
N THR A 300 2.97 0.66 -4.62
CA THR A 300 4.14 1.44 -5.01
C THR A 300 5.00 0.65 -5.99
N ILE A 301 5.47 1.30 -7.05
CA ILE A 301 6.34 0.70 -8.05
C ILE A 301 7.55 1.59 -8.29
N ILE A 302 8.75 1.03 -8.18
CA ILE A 302 10.00 1.62 -8.64
C ILE A 302 10.36 0.95 -9.96
N SER A 303 10.44 1.70 -11.06
CA SER A 303 10.69 1.13 -12.39
C SER A 303 11.46 2.07 -13.32
N ASN A 304 12.33 1.51 -14.16
CA ASN A 304 12.91 2.24 -15.31
C ASN A 304 11.95 2.30 -16.52
N SER A 305 10.71 1.83 -16.36
CA SER A 305 9.71 1.75 -17.42
C SER A 305 8.54 2.67 -17.10
N THR A 306 7.92 3.22 -18.14
CA THR A 306 6.64 3.89 -17.98
C THR A 306 5.57 2.86 -17.65
N ILE A 307 4.98 2.98 -16.46
CA ILE A 307 3.89 2.12 -15.99
C ILE A 307 2.55 2.73 -16.41
N THR A 308 1.70 1.92 -17.05
CA THR A 308 0.38 2.36 -17.52
C THR A 308 -0.68 1.30 -17.25
N ASN A 309 -1.95 1.71 -17.26
CA ASN A 309 -3.10 0.83 -17.08
C ASN A 309 -3.02 -0.05 -15.84
N LEU A 310 -2.49 0.48 -14.74
CA LEU A 310 -2.49 -0.27 -13.48
C LEU A 310 -3.93 -0.46 -13.01
N THR A 311 -4.32 -1.71 -12.80
CA THR A 311 -5.64 -2.08 -12.32
C THR A 311 -5.51 -3.11 -11.21
N PHE A 312 -6.41 -3.00 -10.24
CA PHE A 312 -6.62 -3.99 -9.20
C PHE A 312 -8.00 -4.59 -9.37
N THR A 313 -8.08 -5.92 -9.51
CA THR A 313 -9.34 -6.66 -9.65
C THR A 313 -9.45 -7.65 -8.50
N ASN A 314 -10.61 -7.70 -7.85
CA ASN A 314 -10.96 -8.70 -6.86
C ASN A 314 -12.21 -9.45 -7.32
N VAL A 315 -12.08 -10.74 -7.63
CA VAL A 315 -13.19 -11.60 -8.03
C VAL A 315 -13.56 -12.50 -6.86
N ALA A 316 -14.52 -12.06 -6.06
CA ALA A 316 -14.88 -12.69 -4.79
C ALA A 316 -15.36 -14.15 -4.97
N GLU A 317 -16.09 -14.45 -6.05
CA GLU A 317 -16.59 -15.79 -6.36
C GLU A 317 -15.46 -16.78 -6.62
N LEU A 318 -14.38 -16.31 -7.22
CA LEU A 318 -13.19 -17.11 -7.53
C LEU A 318 -12.14 -17.05 -6.41
N LYS A 319 -12.34 -16.18 -5.40
CA LYS A 319 -11.36 -15.88 -4.35
C LYS A 319 -9.98 -15.52 -4.95
N THR A 320 -10.01 -14.74 -6.03
CA THR A 320 -8.81 -14.29 -6.73
C THR A 320 -8.69 -12.78 -6.69
N LYS A 321 -7.44 -12.32 -6.54
CA LYS A 321 -7.08 -10.92 -6.67
C LYS A 321 -5.99 -10.78 -7.72
N THR A 322 -6.03 -9.71 -8.49
CA THR A 322 -5.10 -9.49 -9.58
C THR A 322 -4.68 -8.05 -9.64
N ILE A 323 -3.37 -7.83 -9.68
CA ILE A 323 -2.77 -6.55 -10.08
C ILE A 323 -2.27 -6.72 -11.51
N PHE A 324 -2.68 -5.84 -12.40
CA PHE A 324 -2.24 -5.83 -13.78
C PHE A 324 -1.70 -4.45 -14.13
N PHE A 325 -0.58 -4.38 -14.87
CA PHE A 325 -0.09 -3.15 -15.49
C PHE A 325 0.70 -3.45 -16.75
N ASN A 326 0.80 -2.45 -17.63
CA ASN A 326 1.72 -2.47 -18.77
C ASN A 326 2.98 -1.69 -18.41
N ALA A 327 4.14 -2.20 -18.81
CA ALA A 327 5.42 -1.55 -18.68
C ALA A 327 6.06 -1.34 -20.05
N VAL A 328 6.47 -0.09 -20.32
CA VAL A 328 7.16 0.32 -21.53
C VAL A 328 8.52 0.90 -21.15
N SER A 329 9.58 0.13 -21.33
CA SER A 329 10.96 0.56 -21.08
C SER A 329 11.52 1.28 -22.31
N ASN A 330 12.42 2.25 -22.09
CA ASN A 330 13.24 2.81 -23.16
C ASN A 330 14.46 1.94 -23.47
N ASP A 331 14.89 1.12 -22.51
CA ASP A 331 16.06 0.25 -22.59
C ASP A 331 15.76 -1.08 -23.30
N SER A 332 16.77 -1.94 -23.41
CA SER A 332 16.59 -3.29 -23.97
C SER A 332 15.79 -4.22 -23.05
N ALA A 333 15.80 -3.96 -21.74
CA ALA A 333 15.05 -4.65 -20.71
C ALA A 333 14.55 -3.66 -19.67
N GLY A 334 13.40 -3.93 -19.09
CA GLY A 334 12.85 -3.19 -17.96
C GLY A 334 12.97 -3.96 -16.66
N PHE A 335 12.84 -3.25 -15.54
CA PHE A 335 12.66 -3.84 -14.23
C PHE A 335 11.54 -3.12 -13.47
N SER A 336 10.94 -3.81 -12.51
CA SER A 336 10.06 -3.21 -11.52
C SER A 336 10.34 -3.82 -10.15
N ARG A 337 10.51 -2.95 -9.14
CA ARG A 337 10.37 -3.29 -7.73
C ARG A 337 9.00 -2.84 -7.27
N ILE A 338 8.20 -3.76 -6.73
CA ILE A 338 6.77 -3.57 -6.47
C ILE A 338 6.50 -3.82 -4.99
N PHE A 339 5.81 -2.89 -4.35
CA PHE A 339 5.33 -3.02 -2.98
C PHE A 339 3.81 -3.14 -2.97
N ILE A 340 3.32 -4.22 -2.37
CA ILE A 340 1.89 -4.53 -2.27
C ILE A 340 1.52 -4.67 -0.80
N PRO A 341 0.58 -3.88 -0.27
CA PRO A 341 0.07 -4.06 1.10
C PRO A 341 -0.59 -5.44 1.26
N ARG A 342 -0.32 -6.13 2.38
CA ARG A 342 -0.93 -7.44 2.65
C ARG A 342 -2.44 -7.37 2.91
N ASP A 343 -2.91 -6.23 3.41
CA ASP A 343 -4.35 -5.96 3.56
C ASP A 343 -5.07 -5.93 2.20
N LEU A 344 -4.35 -5.54 1.14
CA LEU A 344 -4.82 -5.56 -0.23
C LEU A 344 -4.70 -6.96 -0.84
N MET A 345 -3.52 -7.58 -0.73
CA MET A 345 -3.21 -8.90 -1.30
C MET A 345 -2.38 -9.72 -0.32
N GLU A 346 -2.96 -10.79 0.20
CA GLU A 346 -2.44 -11.57 1.33
C GLU A 346 -1.11 -12.26 0.99
N ASN A 347 -0.99 -12.76 -0.24
CA ASN A 347 0.20 -13.42 -0.76
C ASN A 347 0.24 -13.30 -2.30
N VAL A 348 1.35 -13.69 -2.91
CA VAL A 348 1.47 -13.82 -4.38
C VAL A 348 1.56 -15.29 -4.74
N SER A 349 0.56 -15.78 -5.48
CA SER A 349 0.50 -17.19 -5.87
C SER A 349 1.21 -17.43 -7.22
N THR A 350 1.10 -16.49 -8.17
CA THR A 350 1.84 -16.55 -9.45
C THR A 350 2.02 -15.16 -10.05
N ILE A 351 3.04 -15.01 -10.91
CA ILE A 351 3.31 -13.80 -11.69
C ILE A 351 3.42 -14.20 -13.15
N LEU A 352 2.71 -13.46 -14.01
CA LEU A 352 2.75 -13.63 -15.45
C LEU A 352 3.37 -12.40 -16.11
N ILE A 353 4.32 -12.63 -17.01
CA ILE A 353 4.89 -11.61 -17.91
C ILE A 353 4.49 -12.01 -19.33
N ASN A 354 3.70 -11.18 -20.01
CA ASN A 354 3.12 -11.51 -21.33
C ASN A 354 2.35 -12.84 -21.33
N ASP A 355 1.60 -13.09 -20.26
CA ASP A 355 0.85 -14.33 -20.01
C ASP A 355 1.70 -15.62 -19.86
N GLU A 356 3.03 -15.49 -19.77
CA GLU A 356 3.94 -16.57 -19.39
C GLU A 356 4.29 -16.51 -17.90
N GLU A 357 4.21 -17.64 -17.22
CA GLU A 357 4.53 -17.73 -15.80
C GLU A 357 6.03 -17.58 -15.55
N VAL A 358 6.36 -16.71 -14.59
CA VAL A 358 7.74 -16.45 -14.17
C VAL A 358 7.89 -16.70 -12.69
N TYR A 359 9.00 -17.35 -12.33
CA TYR A 359 9.36 -17.54 -10.94
C TYR A 359 10.08 -16.29 -10.43
N VAL A 360 9.55 -15.68 -9.36
CA VAL A 360 10.13 -14.47 -8.79
C VAL A 360 10.34 -14.67 -7.29
N SER A 361 11.55 -14.38 -6.84
CA SER A 361 11.88 -14.37 -5.41
C SER A 361 11.33 -13.09 -4.77
N LEU A 362 10.68 -13.26 -3.63
CA LEU A 362 10.34 -12.11 -2.77
C LEU A 362 11.62 -11.51 -2.21
N LEU A 363 11.67 -10.17 -2.16
CA LEU A 363 12.75 -9.48 -1.50
C LEU A 363 12.70 -9.73 0.01
N ASN A 364 13.87 -9.79 0.63
CA ASN A 364 14.10 -9.97 2.07
C ASN A 364 13.50 -8.86 2.95
N ILE A 365 13.07 -7.74 2.37
CA ILE A 365 12.32 -6.67 3.02
C ILE A 365 10.79 -6.90 3.06
N THR A 366 10.34 -8.05 2.55
CA THR A 366 8.94 -8.51 2.70
C THR A 366 8.68 -8.83 4.17
N ASP A 367 7.56 -8.35 4.71
CA ASP A 367 7.19 -8.53 6.12
C ASP A 367 5.70 -8.84 6.29
N GLU A 368 5.17 -8.75 7.51
CA GLU A 368 3.76 -9.00 7.83
C GLU A 368 2.79 -7.95 7.27
N LYS A 369 3.28 -6.79 6.84
CA LYS A 369 2.46 -5.67 6.32
C LYS A 369 2.54 -5.52 4.81
N LYS A 370 3.65 -5.91 4.18
CA LYS A 370 3.88 -5.70 2.74
C LYS A 370 4.61 -6.86 2.07
N ILE A 371 4.29 -7.05 0.79
CA ILE A 371 4.98 -7.95 -0.13
C ILE A 371 5.87 -7.09 -1.04
N CYS A 372 7.15 -7.46 -1.15
CA CYS A 372 8.13 -6.75 -1.96
C CYS A 372 8.66 -7.69 -3.05
N ILE A 373 8.48 -7.33 -4.31
CA ILE A 373 8.83 -8.15 -5.47
C ILE A 373 9.81 -7.37 -6.33
N TYR A 374 10.86 -8.02 -6.82
CA TYR A 374 11.71 -7.48 -7.89
C TYR A 374 11.61 -8.37 -9.12
N LEU A 375 11.33 -7.80 -10.28
CA LEU A 375 11.22 -8.54 -11.53
C LEU A 375 11.83 -7.77 -12.69
N THR A 376 12.33 -8.52 -13.68
CA THR A 376 12.84 -7.98 -14.95
C THR A 376 12.01 -8.51 -16.10
N TYR A 377 11.95 -7.75 -17.19
CA TYR A 377 11.11 -8.06 -18.35
C TYR A 377 11.67 -7.48 -19.65
N PRO A 378 11.22 -7.99 -20.81
CA PRO A 378 11.55 -7.37 -22.10
C PRO A 378 10.95 -5.97 -22.22
N LYS A 379 11.53 -5.16 -23.12
CA LYS A 379 11.21 -3.74 -23.34
C LYS A 379 9.72 -3.35 -23.27
N ASN A 380 8.83 -4.18 -23.81
CA ASN A 380 7.39 -4.00 -23.69
C ASN A 380 6.80 -5.26 -23.07
N CYS A 381 6.09 -5.12 -21.97
CA CYS A 381 5.39 -6.24 -21.38
C CYS A 381 4.11 -5.85 -20.65
N SER A 382 3.24 -6.84 -20.50
CA SER A 382 2.19 -6.83 -19.49
C SER A 382 2.61 -7.66 -18.29
N VAL A 383 2.47 -7.13 -17.09
CA VAL A 383 2.73 -7.84 -15.83
C VAL A 383 1.40 -8.09 -15.14
N LYS A 384 1.17 -9.33 -14.72
CA LYS A 384 -0.01 -9.74 -13.95
C LYS A 384 0.43 -10.48 -12.70
N ILE A 385 0.11 -9.94 -11.53
CA ILE A 385 0.40 -10.52 -10.22
C ILE A 385 -0.91 -11.07 -9.68
N VAL A 386 -0.93 -12.37 -9.41
CA VAL A 386 -2.16 -13.09 -9.07
C VAL A 386 -2.05 -13.70 -7.69
N TYR A 387 -3.07 -13.45 -6.88
CA TYR A 387 -3.37 -14.19 -5.67
C TYR A 387 -4.57 -15.10 -5.94
N SER A 388 -4.48 -16.35 -5.50
CA SER A 388 -5.57 -17.32 -5.54
C SER A 388 -5.60 -18.13 -4.25
N GLU A 389 -6.67 -17.97 -3.48
CA GLU A 389 -6.87 -18.73 -2.23
C GLU A 389 -6.86 -20.25 -2.48
N LEU A 390 -7.42 -20.69 -3.62
CA LEU A 390 -7.45 -22.09 -4.01
C LEU A 390 -6.03 -22.63 -4.29
N LEU A 391 -5.19 -21.83 -4.94
CA LEU A 391 -3.82 -22.24 -5.28
C LEU A 391 -2.95 -22.28 -4.01
N ASP A 392 -3.13 -21.32 -3.11
CA ASP A 392 -2.46 -21.30 -1.81
C ASP A 392 -2.85 -22.53 -0.96
N LEU A 393 -4.14 -22.87 -0.91
CA LEU A 393 -4.61 -24.07 -0.19
C LEU A 393 -4.04 -25.36 -0.81
N TYR A 394 -3.96 -25.43 -2.14
CA TYR A 394 -3.33 -26.55 -2.83
C TYR A 394 -1.86 -26.71 -2.44
N TYR A 395 -1.07 -25.63 -2.43
CA TYR A 395 0.34 -25.71 -2.05
C TYR A 395 0.54 -26.06 -0.58
N GLN A 396 -0.34 -25.59 0.32
CA GLN A 396 -0.34 -26.01 1.73
C GLN A 396 -0.56 -27.52 1.85
N LEU A 397 -1.54 -28.06 1.13
CA LEU A 397 -1.83 -29.50 1.14
C LEU A 397 -0.65 -30.33 0.58
N VAL A 398 0.00 -29.85 -0.48
CA VAL A 398 1.20 -30.50 -1.04
C VAL A 398 2.34 -30.51 -0.03
N ALA A 399 2.57 -29.41 0.69
CA ALA A 399 3.61 -29.34 1.72
C ALA A 399 3.33 -30.31 2.88
N GLU A 400 2.08 -30.40 3.34
CA GLU A 400 1.66 -31.37 4.35
C GLU A 400 1.86 -32.81 3.88
N TYR A 401 1.50 -33.11 2.62
CA TYR A 401 1.70 -34.41 2.01
C TYR A 401 3.19 -34.80 1.93
N LEU A 402 4.07 -33.89 1.52
CA LEU A 402 5.52 -34.13 1.49
C LEU A 402 6.09 -34.36 2.89
N ASN A 403 5.62 -33.62 3.89
CA ASN A 403 6.01 -33.85 5.29
C ASN A 403 5.58 -35.25 5.77
N LEU A 404 4.38 -35.70 5.38
CA LEU A 404 3.90 -37.04 5.70
C LEU A 404 4.77 -38.13 5.05
N ILE A 405 5.19 -37.96 3.80
CA ILE A 405 6.12 -38.88 3.12
C ILE A 405 7.43 -38.98 3.90
N ASN A 406 8.03 -37.84 4.27
CA ASN A 406 9.29 -37.84 5.03
C ASN A 406 9.16 -38.58 6.38
N LYS A 407 8.03 -38.40 7.07
CA LYS A 407 7.74 -39.13 8.32
C LYS A 407 7.62 -40.64 8.06
N PHE A 408 6.95 -41.04 6.99
CA PHE A 408 6.81 -42.45 6.60
C PHE A 408 8.16 -43.10 6.27
N ASP A 409 9.01 -42.41 5.50
CA ASP A 409 10.34 -42.92 5.13
C ASP A 409 11.23 -43.12 6.36
N ASN A 410 11.20 -42.18 7.31
CA ASN A 410 11.91 -42.29 8.58
C ASN A 410 11.42 -43.49 9.41
N LEU A 411 10.10 -43.72 9.47
CA LEU A 411 9.53 -44.86 10.18
C LEU A 411 9.94 -46.18 9.52
N ASN A 412 9.90 -46.25 8.19
CA ASN A 412 10.27 -47.45 7.44
C ASN A 412 11.76 -47.78 7.58
N GLY A 413 12.62 -46.75 7.67
CA GLY A 413 14.02 -46.89 8.03
C GLY A 413 14.23 -47.50 9.42
N SER A 414 13.50 -47.00 10.42
CA SER A 414 13.51 -47.56 11.78
C SER A 414 13.06 -49.03 11.80
N TYR A 415 11.97 -49.36 11.10
CA TYR A 415 11.49 -50.74 10.96
C TYR A 415 12.53 -51.66 10.32
N SER A 416 13.18 -51.20 9.25
CA SER A 416 14.22 -51.97 8.55
C SER A 416 15.44 -52.28 9.42
N ASN A 417 15.82 -51.34 10.31
CA ASN A 417 16.91 -51.56 11.26
C ASN A 417 16.54 -52.59 12.32
N LEU A 418 15.34 -52.48 12.91
CA LEU A 418 14.85 -53.45 13.88
C LEU A 418 14.77 -54.86 13.27
N LEU A 419 14.30 -54.97 12.03
CA LEU A 419 14.22 -56.25 11.33
C LEU A 419 15.61 -56.90 11.16
N LYS A 420 16.64 -56.11 10.85
CA LYS A 420 18.03 -56.61 10.78
C LYS A 420 18.53 -57.10 12.13
N GLU A 421 18.30 -56.33 13.20
CA GLU A 421 18.69 -56.73 14.55
C GLU A 421 17.99 -58.03 14.98
N TYR A 422 16.69 -58.16 14.68
CA TYR A 422 15.93 -59.37 14.90
C TYR A 422 16.52 -60.58 14.15
N LEU A 423 16.86 -60.43 12.87
CA LEU A 423 17.45 -61.50 12.06
C LEU A 423 18.82 -61.94 12.60
N ILE A 424 19.68 -60.99 13.00
CA ILE A 424 20.98 -61.29 13.63
C ILE A 424 20.79 -62.05 14.93
N LEU A 425 19.84 -61.62 15.77
CA LEU A 425 19.53 -62.31 17.02
C LEU A 425 19.05 -63.74 16.77
N ASN A 426 18.20 -63.92 15.76
CA ASN A 426 17.67 -65.23 15.38
C ASN A 426 18.76 -66.17 14.85
N GLU A 427 19.68 -65.69 14.00
CA GLU A 427 20.85 -66.46 13.55
C GLU A 427 21.76 -66.84 14.73
N THR A 428 21.98 -65.90 15.65
CA THR A 428 22.77 -66.14 16.87
C THR A 428 22.11 -67.21 17.76
N LEU A 429 20.78 -67.17 17.90
CA LEU A 429 20.00 -68.16 18.63
C LEU A 429 20.08 -69.55 17.99
N ILE A 430 20.01 -69.63 16.65
CA ILE A 430 20.16 -70.88 15.91
C ILE A 430 21.58 -71.45 16.10
N ALA A 431 22.61 -70.61 16.02
CA ALA A 431 24.00 -71.01 16.26
C ALA A 431 24.24 -71.49 17.71
N LEU A 432 23.62 -70.83 18.70
CA LEU A 432 23.64 -71.22 20.10
C LEU A 432 22.95 -72.57 20.36
N ASN A 433 21.84 -72.85 19.66
CA ASN A 433 21.14 -74.13 19.75
C ASN A 433 21.93 -75.32 19.17
N VAL A 434 22.90 -75.08 18.27
CA VAL A 434 23.76 -76.12 17.68
C VAL A 434 24.93 -76.53 18.60
N GLY A 435 25.34 -75.68 19.55
CA GLY A 435 26.53 -75.90 20.40
C GLY A 435 26.27 -76.38 21.84
N ASN A 436 25.09 -76.91 22.14
CA ASN A 436 24.56 -76.87 23.51
C ASN A 436 24.76 -78.16 24.35
N ASP A 437 26.00 -78.48 24.70
CA ASP A 437 26.30 -79.45 25.79
C ASP A 437 27.02 -78.84 27.01
N VAL A 438 27.32 -77.52 27.04
CA VAL A 438 28.08 -76.93 28.17
C VAL A 438 27.50 -75.63 28.77
N ILE A 439 26.58 -74.90 28.11
CA ILE A 439 26.29 -73.51 28.49
C ILE A 439 24.92 -73.38 29.16
N ARG A 440 24.80 -73.84 30.40
CA ARG A 440 23.54 -73.75 31.19
C ARG A 440 23.51 -72.58 32.18
N GLU A 441 24.62 -71.85 32.36
CA GLU A 441 24.70 -70.67 33.26
C GLU A 441 24.61 -69.31 32.55
N GLN A 442 25.04 -69.17 31.29
CA GLN A 442 24.86 -67.91 30.52
C GLN A 442 23.39 -67.66 30.11
N LEU A 443 22.52 -68.67 30.30
CA LEU A 443 21.10 -68.66 29.95
C LEU A 443 20.28 -67.63 30.75
N TYR A 444 20.69 -67.30 31.97
CA TYR A 444 19.91 -66.39 32.84
C TYR A 444 20.08 -64.91 32.48
N ALA A 445 21.27 -64.48 32.03
CA ALA A 445 21.50 -63.10 31.61
C ALA A 445 20.94 -62.79 30.21
N LEU A 446 20.90 -63.80 29.33
CA LEU A 446 20.32 -63.69 27.99
C LEU A 446 18.78 -63.61 28.03
N ASN A 447 18.15 -64.22 29.04
CA ASN A 447 16.69 -64.21 29.18
C ASN A 447 16.15 -62.83 29.63
N GLU A 448 16.91 -62.07 30.42
CA GLU A 448 16.52 -60.69 30.78
C GLU A 448 16.65 -59.71 29.61
N THR A 449 17.70 -59.86 28.79
CA THR A 449 17.89 -59.02 27.59
C THR A 449 16.86 -59.34 26.50
N LEU A 450 16.46 -60.62 26.35
CA LEU A 450 15.37 -61.02 25.47
C LEU A 450 14.00 -60.45 25.90
N HIS A 451 13.73 -60.38 27.20
CA HIS A 451 12.48 -59.83 27.72
C HIS A 451 12.36 -58.33 27.44
N ALA A 452 13.43 -57.56 27.64
CA ALA A 452 13.46 -56.12 27.36
C ALA A 452 13.30 -55.81 25.85
N LEU A 453 13.92 -56.62 24.98
CA LEU A 453 13.78 -56.46 23.53
C LEU A 453 12.36 -56.79 23.05
N ASN A 454 11.71 -57.78 23.68
CA ASN A 454 10.35 -58.19 23.32
C ASN A 454 9.28 -57.17 23.77
N GLU A 455 9.49 -56.46 24.88
CA GLU A 455 8.67 -55.31 25.26
C GLU A 455 8.81 -54.17 24.26
N THR A 456 10.04 -53.85 23.86
CA THR A 456 10.32 -52.82 22.85
C THR A 456 9.71 -53.15 21.48
N LEU A 457 9.74 -54.44 21.09
CA LEU A 457 9.12 -54.93 19.86
C LEU A 457 7.59 -54.81 19.91
N CYS A 458 6.96 -55.13 21.05
CA CYS A 458 5.52 -54.99 21.25
C CYS A 458 5.06 -53.53 21.11
N ASP A 459 5.81 -52.59 21.70
CA ASP A 459 5.50 -51.16 21.60
C ASP A 459 5.65 -50.64 20.17
N LEU A 460 6.66 -51.10 19.43
CA LEU A 460 6.85 -50.74 18.04
C LEU A 460 5.75 -51.33 17.13
N LEU A 461 5.33 -52.58 17.39
CA LEU A 461 4.26 -53.23 16.63
C LEU A 461 2.90 -52.55 16.85
N LYS A 462 2.66 -52.09 18.08
CA LYS A 462 1.48 -51.29 18.41
C LYS A 462 1.49 -49.96 17.66
N SER A 463 2.62 -49.26 17.68
CA SER A 463 2.79 -47.99 16.95
C SER A 463 2.65 -48.18 15.43
N TYR A 464 3.17 -49.28 14.88
CA TYR A 464 3.02 -49.63 13.46
C TYR A 464 1.55 -49.89 13.07
N ASN A 465 0.83 -50.65 13.90
CA ASN A 465 -0.58 -50.93 13.65
C ASN A 465 -1.45 -49.66 13.74
N GLU A 466 -1.17 -48.77 14.70
CA GLU A 466 -1.85 -47.46 14.81
C GLU A 466 -1.60 -46.61 13.55
N LEU A 467 -0.36 -46.53 13.08
CA LEU A 467 -0.01 -45.85 11.83
C LEU A 467 -0.64 -46.49 10.59
N GLN A 468 -0.77 -47.82 10.55
CA GLN A 468 -1.40 -48.51 9.43
C GLN A 468 -2.91 -48.23 9.38
N VAL A 469 -3.56 -48.12 10.53
CA VAL A 469 -4.97 -47.72 10.64
C VAL A 469 -5.14 -46.27 10.18
N GLU A 470 -4.31 -45.35 10.68
CA GLU A 470 -4.35 -43.92 10.30
C GLU A 470 -4.08 -43.72 8.79
N PHE A 471 -3.12 -44.47 8.23
CA PHE A 471 -2.87 -44.49 6.79
C PHE A 471 -4.05 -45.07 6.00
N GLY A 472 -4.69 -46.12 6.52
CA GLY A 472 -5.89 -46.71 5.93
C GLY A 472 -7.06 -45.74 5.88
N GLU A 473 -7.32 -45.03 6.97
CA GLU A 473 -8.36 -44.00 7.07
C GLU A 473 -8.07 -42.84 6.11
N THR A 474 -6.83 -42.34 6.09
CA THR A 474 -6.41 -41.25 5.19
C THR A 474 -6.51 -41.64 3.71
N ASN A 475 -6.10 -42.86 3.36
CA ASN A 475 -6.19 -43.37 1.99
C ASN A 475 -7.64 -43.64 1.56
N SER A 476 -8.50 -44.08 2.49
CA SER A 476 -9.93 -44.22 2.22
C SER A 476 -10.57 -42.86 1.97
N ALA A 477 -10.27 -41.86 2.81
CA ALA A 477 -10.74 -40.49 2.62
C ALA A 477 -10.24 -39.88 1.30
N TYR A 478 -8.98 -40.11 0.93
CA TYR A 478 -8.43 -39.68 -0.36
C TYR A 478 -9.12 -40.35 -1.55
N LYS A 479 -9.37 -41.67 -1.49
CA LYS A 479 -10.10 -42.39 -2.55
C LYS A 479 -11.54 -41.91 -2.67
N GLU A 480 -12.20 -41.64 -1.56
CA GLU A 480 -13.56 -41.09 -1.54
C GLU A 480 -13.58 -39.68 -2.14
N GLN A 481 -12.66 -38.79 -1.74
CA GLN A 481 -12.53 -37.46 -2.35
C GLN A 481 -12.23 -37.53 -3.84
N LYS A 482 -11.34 -38.43 -4.28
CA LYS A 482 -11.04 -38.65 -5.69
C LYS A 482 -12.26 -39.14 -6.46
N GLN A 483 -13.01 -40.10 -5.92
CA GLN A 483 -14.23 -40.62 -6.56
C GLN A 483 -15.35 -39.58 -6.59
N ASN A 484 -15.45 -38.72 -5.58
CA ASN A 484 -16.35 -37.56 -5.57
C ASN A 484 -15.95 -36.55 -6.64
N LEU A 485 -14.65 -36.28 -6.82
CA LEU A 485 -14.13 -35.40 -7.86
C LEU A 485 -14.41 -35.96 -9.27
N GLU A 486 -14.18 -37.25 -9.49
CA GLU A 486 -14.46 -37.94 -10.75
C GLU A 486 -15.97 -37.95 -11.04
N SER A 487 -16.81 -38.22 -10.05
CA SER A 487 -18.27 -38.17 -10.17
C SER A 487 -18.77 -36.75 -10.48
N LEU A 488 -18.15 -35.73 -9.89
CA LEU A 488 -18.43 -34.33 -10.19
C LEU A 488 -18.02 -33.98 -11.62
N MET A 489 -16.85 -34.44 -12.08
CA MET A 489 -16.42 -34.31 -13.48
C MET A 489 -17.38 -34.99 -14.46
N TYR A 490 -17.87 -36.20 -14.17
CA TYR A 490 -18.86 -36.88 -15.01
C TYR A 490 -20.21 -36.16 -15.01
N MET A 491 -20.65 -35.62 -13.86
CA MET A 491 -21.85 -34.78 -13.81
C MET A 491 -21.66 -33.50 -14.63
N PHE A 492 -20.52 -32.82 -14.52
CA PHE A 492 -20.22 -31.64 -15.35
C PHE A 492 -20.20 -32.01 -16.83
N ALA A 493 -19.57 -33.11 -17.22
CA ALA A 493 -19.55 -33.57 -18.62
C ALA A 493 -20.95 -33.94 -19.13
N ALA A 494 -21.78 -34.60 -18.31
CA ALA A 494 -23.15 -34.96 -18.66
C ALA A 494 -24.07 -33.74 -18.76
N VAL A 495 -23.99 -32.80 -17.81
CA VAL A 495 -24.71 -31.52 -17.85
C VAL A 495 -24.28 -30.71 -19.07
N THR A 496 -22.99 -30.68 -19.37
CA THR A 496 -22.46 -30.00 -20.56
C THR A 496 -22.96 -30.66 -21.85
N ALA A 497 -22.98 -32.00 -21.92
CA ALA A 497 -23.51 -32.72 -23.08
C ALA A 497 -25.02 -32.50 -23.25
N VAL A 498 -25.80 -32.51 -22.16
CA VAL A 498 -27.24 -32.22 -22.19
C VAL A 498 -27.49 -30.77 -22.58
N LEU A 499 -26.70 -29.82 -22.07
CA LEU A 499 -26.77 -28.41 -22.47
C LEU A 499 -26.40 -28.24 -23.95
N ILE A 500 -25.37 -28.92 -24.45
CA ILE A 500 -24.99 -28.89 -25.88
C ILE A 500 -26.13 -29.46 -26.72
N VAL A 501 -26.70 -30.62 -26.36
CA VAL A 501 -27.81 -31.24 -27.09
C VAL A 501 -29.07 -30.38 -27.02
N MET A 502 -29.40 -29.80 -25.87
CA MET A 502 -30.49 -28.83 -25.73
C MET A 502 -30.23 -27.59 -26.58
N THR A 503 -29.01 -27.07 -26.60
CA THR A 503 -28.63 -25.88 -27.39
C THR A 503 -28.74 -26.18 -28.88
N ILE A 504 -28.27 -27.35 -29.33
CA ILE A 504 -28.43 -27.81 -30.72
C ILE A 504 -29.91 -28.01 -31.07
N TYR A 505 -30.69 -28.64 -30.18
CA TYR A 505 -32.12 -28.87 -30.39
C TYR A 505 -32.93 -27.56 -30.42
N LEU A 506 -32.68 -26.65 -29.47
CA LEU A 506 -33.31 -25.34 -29.42
C LEU A 506 -32.86 -24.47 -30.61
N SER A 507 -31.58 -24.49 -30.97
CA SER A 507 -31.06 -23.84 -32.19
C SER A 507 -31.78 -24.35 -33.44
N LYS A 508 -31.90 -25.67 -33.61
CA LYS A 508 -32.60 -26.27 -34.74
C LYS A 508 -34.08 -25.91 -34.75
N LYS A 509 -34.75 -25.95 -33.59
CA LYS A 509 -36.18 -25.61 -33.47
C LYS A 509 -36.44 -24.12 -33.69
N VAL A 510 -35.53 -23.24 -33.26
CA VAL A 510 -35.57 -21.80 -33.54
C VAL A 510 -35.33 -21.53 -35.01
N HIS A 511 -34.38 -22.22 -35.65
CA HIS A 511 -34.11 -22.13 -37.08
C HIS A 511 -35.31 -22.59 -37.93
N GLU A 512 -35.95 -23.71 -37.55
CA GLU A 512 -37.19 -24.19 -38.18
C GLU A 512 -38.37 -23.21 -37.99
N ARG A 513 -38.40 -22.48 -36.87
CA ARG A 513 -39.41 -21.43 -36.62
C ARG A 513 -39.12 -20.15 -37.41
N SER A 514 -37.87 -19.74 -37.55
CA SER A 514 -37.48 -18.57 -38.35
C SER A 514 -37.70 -18.80 -39.84
N VAL A 515 -37.43 -20.01 -40.35
CA VAL A 515 -37.70 -20.38 -41.75
C VAL A 515 -39.21 -20.37 -42.03
N LYS A 516 -40.04 -20.84 -41.09
CA LYS A 516 -41.51 -20.75 -41.21
C LYS A 516 -42.08 -19.34 -41.09
N LEU A 517 -41.36 -18.39 -40.51
CA LEU A 517 -41.77 -16.98 -40.39
C LEU A 517 -41.24 -16.10 -41.55
N SER A 518 -40.30 -16.59 -42.36
CA SER A 518 -39.83 -15.91 -43.59
C SER A 518 -40.53 -16.38 -44.87
N GLU A 519 -41.35 -17.45 -44.79
CA GLU A 519 -42.15 -17.99 -45.90
C GLU A 519 -43.64 -17.60 -45.86
N GLY A 520 -44.02 -16.67 -44.96
CA GLY A 520 -45.28 -15.93 -44.99
C GLY A 520 -44.99 -14.44 -45.01
#